data_AF-A0AAU4EI13-F1
#
_entry.id   AF-A0AAU4EI13-F1
#
_cell.length_a   1.000
_cell.length_b   1.000
_cell.length_c   1.000
_cell.angle_alpha   90.00
_cell.angle_beta   90.00
_cell.angle_gamma   90.00
#
_symmetry.space_group_name_H-M   'P 1'
#
loop_
_entity.id
_entity.type
_entity.pdbx_description
1 polymer ?
#
loop_
_entity_poly.entity_id
_entity_poly.type
_entity_poly.pdbx_seq_one_letter_code
_entity_poly.pdbx_strand_id
1 'polypeptide(L)'
;MQHLEELTVVWRSAILPREYEPRGPLVEVHLVPAVPATHHGTPELDRVRDELAADFTRAGSSAGGAWAFSAAEDRGLAVLSTGQRTCWFPFDEDDLAARVADRLHTLLDLGLAVPGRLAPAIGLDPVASTIKVAARSVSSPGRIRIGTEDAFSPGELRRASREIAEGLVARLAAPLG
;
A
#
# COMPACT_ATOMS: atom_id res chain seq x y z
N MET A 1 19.10 -3.33 -15.23
CA MET A 1 17.68 -3.62 -14.96
C MET A 1 17.60 -5.07 -14.52
N GLN A 2 17.48 -5.34 -13.22
CA GLN A 2 17.26 -6.71 -12.74
C GLN A 2 15.76 -6.96 -12.83
N HIS A 3 15.33 -7.95 -13.62
CA HIS A 3 13.98 -8.48 -13.52
C HIS A 3 13.79 -9.00 -12.09
N LEU A 4 12.84 -8.43 -11.37
CA LEU A 4 12.42 -8.95 -10.07
C LEU A 4 11.83 -10.34 -10.31
N GLU A 5 12.31 -11.35 -9.57
CA GLU A 5 11.45 -12.52 -9.31
C GLU A 5 10.14 -11.97 -8.74
N GLU A 6 9.00 -12.51 -9.20
CA GLU A 6 7.67 -11.94 -8.95
C GLU A 6 7.44 -11.75 -7.44
N LEU A 7 7.59 -10.50 -6.96
CA LEU A 7 7.45 -10.20 -5.54
C LEU A 7 5.98 -10.33 -5.17
N THR A 8 5.69 -11.23 -4.24
CA THR A 8 4.32 -11.42 -3.75
C THR A 8 3.88 -10.22 -2.92
N VAL A 9 2.89 -9.49 -3.43
CA VAL A 9 2.20 -8.43 -2.69
C VAL A 9 1.08 -9.05 -1.85
N VAL A 10 1.11 -8.86 -0.53
CA VAL A 10 0.02 -9.24 0.37
C VAL A 10 -0.98 -8.09 0.49
N TRP A 11 -2.15 -8.22 -0.13
CA TRP A 11 -3.19 -7.20 -0.17
C TRP A 11 -3.99 -7.09 1.13
N ARG A 12 -4.64 -5.95 1.40
CA ARG A 12 -5.43 -5.71 2.65
C ARG A 12 -6.43 -6.83 2.93
N SER A 13 -7.07 -7.39 1.90
CA SER A 13 -8.03 -8.50 2.07
C SER A 13 -7.42 -9.78 2.65
N ALA A 14 -6.10 -9.96 2.52
CA ALA A 14 -5.37 -11.05 3.15
C ALA A 14 -4.80 -10.66 4.52
N ILE A 15 -4.45 -9.38 4.73
CA ILE A 15 -3.92 -8.86 6.00
C ILE A 15 -5.02 -8.84 7.07
N LEU A 16 -6.20 -8.34 6.72
CA LEU A 16 -7.35 -8.13 7.61
C LEU A 16 -8.61 -8.79 7.04
N PRO A 17 -8.65 -10.13 6.93
CA PRO A 17 -9.73 -10.81 6.23
C PRO A 17 -11.09 -10.66 6.91
N ARG A 18 -11.13 -10.41 8.24
CA ARG A 18 -12.39 -10.23 8.99
C ARG A 18 -12.86 -8.78 9.02
N GLU A 19 -11.97 -7.84 8.76
CA GLU A 19 -12.23 -6.39 8.78
C GLU A 19 -12.23 -5.79 7.35
N TYR A 20 -12.11 -6.63 6.32
CA TYR A 20 -12.17 -6.22 4.93
C TYR A 20 -13.61 -6.10 4.46
N GLU A 21 -14.19 -4.92 4.67
CA GLU A 21 -15.49 -4.53 4.13
C GLU A 21 -15.37 -3.12 3.51
N PRO A 22 -14.87 -2.99 2.27
CA PRO A 22 -14.78 -1.70 1.61
C PRO A 22 -16.19 -1.11 1.44
N ARG A 23 -16.41 0.08 1.99
CA ARG A 23 -17.71 0.77 1.96
C ARG A 23 -17.87 1.70 0.76
N GLY A 24 -16.75 2.00 0.12
CA GLY A 24 -16.65 2.78 -1.10
C GLY A 24 -15.36 2.43 -1.84
N PRO A 25 -15.12 3.03 -3.01
CA PRO A 25 -13.91 2.75 -3.77
C PRO A 25 -12.67 3.11 -2.96
N LEU A 26 -11.66 2.24 -3.01
CA LEU A 26 -10.53 2.32 -2.11
C LEU A 26 -9.22 2.04 -2.84
N VAL A 27 -8.20 2.83 -2.52
CA VAL A 27 -6.84 2.67 -3.02
C VAL A 27 -5.98 2.01 -1.96
N GLU A 28 -5.19 1.04 -2.39
CA GLU A 28 -4.15 0.41 -1.58
C GLU A 28 -2.78 0.71 -2.21
N VAL A 29 -1.81 1.08 -1.39
CA VAL A 29 -0.42 1.31 -1.81
C VAL A 29 0.48 0.45 -0.95
N HIS A 30 1.46 -0.19 -1.58
CA HIS A 30 2.37 -1.11 -0.92
C HIS A 30 3.82 -0.76 -1.25
N LEU A 31 4.70 -0.95 -0.26
CA LEU A 31 6.15 -1.00 -0.43
C LEU A 31 6.60 -2.40 -0.03
N VAL A 32 7.00 -3.20 -1.02
CA VAL A 32 7.42 -4.59 -0.83
C VAL A 32 8.95 -4.67 -0.82
N PRO A 33 9.59 -5.32 0.16
CA PRO A 33 11.03 -5.55 0.14
C PRO A 33 11.46 -6.34 -1.10
N ALA A 34 12.40 -5.81 -1.88
CA ALA A 34 12.89 -6.46 -3.11
C ALA A 34 13.90 -7.59 -2.84
N VAL A 35 14.34 -7.70 -1.59
CA VAL A 35 15.16 -8.79 -1.06
C VAL A 35 14.42 -9.26 0.20
N PRO A 36 14.36 -10.57 0.50
CA PRO A 36 13.77 -11.04 1.74
C PRO A 36 14.38 -10.28 2.92
N ALA A 37 13.56 -9.43 3.56
CA ALA A 37 14.00 -8.76 4.76
C ALA A 37 14.21 -9.81 5.85
N THR A 38 15.14 -9.55 6.77
CA THR A 38 15.18 -10.29 8.03
C THR A 38 13.80 -10.15 8.67
N HIS A 39 13.14 -11.27 8.97
CA HIS A 39 11.78 -11.24 9.51
C HIS A 39 11.73 -10.39 10.79
N HIS A 40 10.80 -9.45 10.84
CA HIS A 40 10.61 -8.60 12.00
C HIS A 40 9.97 -9.39 13.14
N GLY A 41 10.56 -9.28 14.33
CA GLY A 41 10.09 -9.98 15.51
C GLY A 41 8.86 -9.32 16.14
N THR A 42 8.11 -10.07 16.95
CA THR A 42 6.96 -9.55 17.70
C THR A 42 7.25 -8.26 18.48
N PRO A 43 8.40 -8.09 19.16
CA PRO A 43 8.69 -6.83 19.87
C PRO A 43 8.80 -5.61 18.96
N GLU A 44 9.28 -5.79 17.73
CA GLU A 44 9.36 -4.69 16.75
C GLU A 44 7.97 -4.36 16.21
N LEU A 45 7.17 -5.37 15.91
CA LEU A 45 5.79 -5.20 15.43
C LEU A 45 4.90 -4.58 16.50
N ASP A 46 5.07 -4.94 17.77
CA ASP A 46 4.33 -4.31 18.88
C ASP A 46 4.67 -2.81 19.03
N ARG A 47 5.94 -2.43 18.84
CA ARG A 47 6.34 -1.01 18.83
C ARG A 47 5.69 -0.27 17.67
N VAL A 48 5.69 -0.85 16.46
CA VAL A 48 5.04 -0.26 15.29
C VAL A 48 3.53 -0.13 15.52
N ARG A 49 2.88 -1.14 16.13
CA ARG A 49 1.46 -1.04 16.51
C ARG A 49 1.22 0.17 17.42
N ASP A 50 2.05 0.37 18.44
CA ASP A 50 1.87 1.47 19.39
C ASP A 50 2.08 2.84 18.74
N GLU A 51 3.04 2.95 17.80
CA GLU A 51 3.22 4.13 16.95
C GLU A 51 1.98 4.40 16.09
N LEU A 52 1.49 3.37 15.40
CA LEU A 52 0.30 3.48 14.57
C LEU A 52 -0.96 3.81 15.39
N ALA A 53 -1.09 3.28 16.60
CA ALA A 53 -2.29 3.47 17.43
C ALA A 53 -2.58 4.94 17.79
N ALA A 54 -1.59 5.84 17.66
CA ALA A 54 -1.78 7.27 17.92
C ALA A 54 -2.73 7.95 16.91
N ASP A 55 -2.76 7.46 15.66
CA ASP A 55 -3.46 8.12 14.55
C ASP A 55 -4.75 7.40 14.10
N PHE A 56 -5.07 6.25 14.72
CA PHE A 56 -6.16 5.37 14.28
C PHE A 56 -7.02 4.88 15.44
N THR A 57 -8.29 4.59 15.15
CA THR A 57 -9.25 4.19 16.19
C THR A 57 -9.13 2.73 16.62
N ARG A 58 -8.47 1.88 15.82
CA ARG A 58 -8.22 0.47 16.13
C ARG A 58 -6.81 0.11 15.71
N ALA A 59 -6.11 -0.65 16.54
CA ALA A 59 -4.79 -1.19 16.23
C ALA A 59 -4.65 -2.61 16.76
N GLY A 60 -3.74 -3.38 16.16
CA GLY A 60 -3.43 -4.74 16.57
C GLY A 60 -2.10 -5.23 16.01
N SER A 61 -1.58 -6.29 16.61
CA SER A 61 -0.35 -6.95 16.18
C SER A 61 -0.47 -8.47 16.32
N SER A 62 0.31 -9.18 15.53
CA SER A 62 0.47 -10.63 15.55
C SER A 62 1.86 -11.00 15.04
N ALA A 63 2.21 -12.30 15.07
CA ALA A 63 3.45 -12.79 14.43
C ALA A 63 3.52 -12.48 12.92
N GLY A 64 2.39 -12.25 12.26
CA GLY A 64 2.33 -11.93 10.83
C GLY A 64 2.49 -10.45 10.51
N GLY A 65 2.31 -9.54 11.46
CA GLY A 65 2.34 -8.10 11.22
C GLY A 65 1.64 -7.27 12.28
N ALA A 66 1.84 -5.95 12.19
CA ALA A 66 1.15 -4.92 12.94
C ALA A 66 0.28 -4.07 12.01
N TRP A 67 -0.84 -3.55 12.52
CA TRP A 67 -1.79 -2.78 11.74
C TRP A 67 -2.54 -1.79 12.62
N ALA A 68 -3.05 -0.73 11.99
CA ALA A 68 -4.04 0.17 12.57
C ALA A 68 -4.96 0.74 11.50
N PHE A 69 -6.23 0.99 11.85
CA PHE A 69 -7.22 1.50 10.92
C PHE A 69 -8.35 2.28 11.61
N SER A 70 -8.98 3.15 10.82
CA SER A 70 -10.14 3.94 11.23
C SER A 70 -11.33 3.58 10.34
N ALA A 71 -12.27 2.79 10.87
CA ALA A 71 -13.42 2.30 10.11
C ALA A 71 -14.34 3.43 9.58
N ALA A 72 -14.45 4.54 10.32
CA ALA A 72 -15.24 5.70 9.91
C ALA A 72 -14.65 6.43 8.69
N GLU A 73 -13.33 6.32 8.48
CA GLU A 73 -12.58 7.01 7.43
C GLU A 73 -12.10 6.05 6.32
N ASP A 74 -12.42 4.75 6.43
CA ASP A 74 -11.95 3.64 5.58
C ASP A 74 -10.46 3.76 5.18
N ARG A 75 -9.62 4.12 6.16
CA ARG A 75 -8.16 4.24 6.01
C ARG A 75 -7.42 3.43 7.06
N GLY A 76 -6.19 3.04 6.73
CA GLY A 76 -5.34 2.28 7.63
C GLY A 76 -3.95 2.04 7.09
N LEU A 77 -3.12 1.47 7.95
CA LEU A 77 -1.73 1.11 7.72
C LEU A 77 -1.48 -0.29 8.26
N ALA A 78 -0.57 -1.00 7.62
CA ALA A 78 -0.08 -2.27 8.11
C ALA A 78 1.40 -2.45 7.75
N VAL A 79 2.13 -3.11 8.63
CA VAL A 79 3.49 -3.60 8.39
C VAL A 79 3.53 -5.09 8.68
N LEU A 80 3.93 -5.87 7.70
CA LEU A 80 4.04 -7.32 7.82
C LEU A 80 5.39 -7.71 8.39
N SER A 81 5.47 -8.89 9.00
CA SER A 81 6.74 -9.43 9.49
C SER A 81 7.77 -9.66 8.37
N THR A 82 7.33 -9.74 7.11
CA THR A 82 8.19 -9.78 5.92
C THR A 82 8.82 -8.43 5.57
N GLY A 83 8.41 -7.34 6.23
CA GLY A 83 8.84 -5.98 5.93
C GLY A 83 7.96 -5.25 4.91
N GLN A 84 6.95 -5.90 4.34
CA GLN A 84 5.98 -5.22 3.48
C GLN A 84 5.20 -4.17 4.27
N ARG A 85 5.14 -2.96 3.73
CA ARG A 85 4.39 -1.85 4.30
C ARG A 85 3.23 -1.52 3.38
N THR A 86 2.04 -1.36 3.95
CA THR A 86 0.80 -1.20 3.22
C THR A 86 0.01 -0.06 3.83
N CYS A 87 -0.58 0.79 2.99
CA CYS A 87 -1.61 1.72 3.42
C CYS A 87 -2.85 1.57 2.54
N TRP A 88 -4.00 1.99 3.08
CA TRP A 88 -5.21 2.17 2.30
C TRP A 88 -5.93 3.43 2.69
N PHE A 89 -6.68 3.97 1.73
CA PHE A 89 -7.47 5.18 1.91
C PHE A 89 -8.61 5.25 0.88
N PRO A 90 -9.69 6.00 1.19
CA PRO A 90 -10.78 6.22 0.24
C PRO A 90 -10.26 6.81 -1.07
N PHE A 91 -10.69 6.23 -2.18
CA PHE A 91 -10.44 6.77 -3.50
C PHE A 91 -11.06 8.16 -3.62
N ASP A 92 -10.27 9.07 -4.18
CA ASP A 92 -10.72 10.38 -4.63
C ASP A 92 -10.09 10.60 -6.01
N GLU A 93 -10.88 11.10 -6.96
CA GLU A 93 -10.42 11.35 -8.32
C GLU A 93 -9.40 12.51 -8.35
N ASP A 94 -9.55 13.45 -7.42
CA ASP A 94 -8.72 14.65 -7.35
C ASP A 94 -7.32 14.35 -6.78
N ASP A 95 -6.31 14.65 -7.59
CA ASP A 95 -4.87 14.52 -7.31
C ASP A 95 -4.45 13.20 -6.65
N LEU A 96 -5.01 12.08 -7.14
CA LEU A 96 -4.69 10.74 -6.64
C LEU A 96 -3.16 10.48 -6.64
N ALA A 97 -2.42 11.00 -7.62
CA ALA A 97 -0.97 10.88 -7.66
C ALA A 97 -0.28 11.60 -6.48
N ALA A 98 -0.75 12.79 -6.05
CA ALA A 98 -0.20 13.43 -4.84
C ALA A 98 -0.47 12.58 -3.62
N ARG A 99 -1.71 12.10 -3.49
CA ARG A 99 -2.10 11.28 -2.33
C ARG A 99 -1.27 10.00 -2.28
N VAL A 100 -1.05 9.32 -3.40
CA VAL A 100 -0.17 8.15 -3.48
C VAL A 100 1.28 8.52 -3.11
N ALA A 101 1.81 9.65 -3.60
CA ALA A 101 3.16 10.11 -3.25
C ALA A 101 3.31 10.37 -1.73
N ASP A 102 2.34 11.05 -1.12
CA ASP A 102 2.30 11.29 0.33
C ASP A 102 2.24 9.99 1.13
N ARG A 103 1.52 8.99 0.60
CA ARG A 103 1.46 7.66 1.21
C ARG A 103 2.76 6.89 1.09
N LEU A 104 3.50 7.03 -0.01
CA LEU A 104 4.84 6.45 -0.11
C LEU A 104 5.76 7.03 0.98
N HIS A 105 5.70 8.33 1.24
CA HIS A 105 6.43 8.96 2.36
C HIS A 105 5.98 8.41 3.72
N THR A 106 4.67 8.37 3.96
CA THR A 106 4.10 7.81 5.21
C THR A 106 4.62 6.40 5.47
N LEU A 107 4.63 5.54 4.44
CA LEU A 107 5.11 4.16 4.56
C LEU A 107 6.62 4.07 4.82
N LEU A 108 7.40 5.01 4.31
CA LEU A 108 8.85 5.08 4.55
C LEU A 108 9.19 5.59 5.96
N ASP A 109 8.33 6.39 6.56
CA ASP A 109 8.53 7.03 7.87
C ASP A 109 8.15 6.15 9.06
N LEU A 110 7.48 5.01 8.83
CA LEU A 110 7.17 4.03 9.88
C LEU A 110 8.45 3.61 10.61
N GLY A 111 8.40 3.57 11.95
CA GLY A 111 9.50 3.31 12.88
C GLY A 111 10.10 1.90 12.86
N LEU A 112 10.22 1.29 11.68
CA LEU A 112 10.83 0.01 11.42
C LEU A 112 11.99 0.16 10.43
N ALA A 113 13.03 -0.67 10.61
CA ALA A 113 14.16 -0.68 9.69
C ALA A 113 13.69 -0.81 8.24
N VAL A 114 14.17 0.08 7.38
CA VAL A 114 13.79 0.11 5.97
C VAL A 114 14.73 -0.80 5.18
N PRO A 115 14.20 -1.78 4.43
CA PRO A 115 15.01 -2.59 3.52
C PRO A 115 15.79 -1.72 2.54
N GLY A 116 16.95 -2.22 2.09
CA GLY A 116 17.82 -1.49 1.17
C GLY A 116 17.16 -1.14 -0.16
N ARG A 117 16.20 -1.96 -0.62
CA ARG A 117 15.37 -1.69 -1.79
C ARG A 117 13.92 -2.13 -1.57
N LEU A 118 12.99 -1.29 -2.00
CA LEU A 118 11.55 -1.45 -1.87
C LEU A 118 10.91 -1.28 -3.25
N ALA A 119 9.96 -2.14 -3.57
CA ALA A 119 9.24 -2.15 -4.82
C ALA A 119 7.78 -1.69 -4.57
N PRO A 120 7.36 -0.57 -5.17
CA PRO A 120 6.00 -0.08 -5.05
C PRO A 120 5.00 -0.96 -5.80
N ALA A 121 3.82 -1.14 -5.20
CA ALA A 121 2.65 -1.72 -5.86
C ALA A 121 1.40 -0.91 -5.49
N ILE A 122 0.38 -0.96 -6.33
CA ILE A 122 -0.87 -0.22 -6.13
C ILE A 122 -2.08 -1.08 -6.49
N GLY A 123 -3.17 -0.90 -5.75
CA GLY A 123 -4.44 -1.54 -6.05
C GLY A 123 -5.60 -0.58 -5.92
N LEU A 124 -6.69 -0.92 -6.60
CA LEU A 124 -7.97 -0.26 -6.52
C LEU A 124 -9.04 -1.32 -6.30
N ASP A 125 -9.87 -1.16 -5.27
CA ASP A 125 -11.11 -1.92 -5.12
C ASP A 125 -12.28 -1.02 -5.58
N PRO A 126 -12.74 -1.16 -6.84
CA PRO A 126 -13.83 -0.36 -7.34
C PRO A 126 -15.15 -0.98 -6.86
N VAL A 127 -15.78 -0.38 -5.85
CA VAL A 127 -17.10 -0.81 -5.34
C VAL A 127 -18.20 -0.70 -6.42
N ALA A 128 -17.96 0.10 -7.46
CA ALA A 128 -18.78 0.18 -8.66
C ALA A 128 -18.06 -0.41 -9.88
N SER A 129 -18.81 -0.93 -10.86
CA SER A 129 -18.25 -1.56 -12.07
C SER A 129 -17.47 -0.60 -12.99
N THR A 130 -17.63 0.71 -12.79
CA THR A 130 -16.90 1.74 -13.52
C THR A 130 -16.49 2.85 -12.57
N ILE A 131 -15.22 3.27 -12.67
CA ILE A 131 -14.65 4.38 -11.91
C ILE A 131 -13.75 5.20 -12.81
N LYS A 132 -13.66 6.51 -12.58
CA LYS A 132 -12.71 7.37 -13.28
C LYS A 132 -11.39 7.42 -12.53
N VAL A 133 -10.28 7.12 -13.19
CA VAL A 133 -8.92 7.23 -12.66
C VAL A 133 -8.12 8.12 -13.61
N ALA A 134 -7.55 9.21 -13.11
CA ALA A 134 -6.81 10.18 -13.93
C ALA A 134 -7.58 10.61 -15.20
N ALA A 135 -8.85 10.99 -15.01
CA ALA A 135 -9.79 11.37 -16.07
C ALA A 135 -10.12 10.28 -17.13
N ARG A 136 -9.75 9.02 -16.88
CA ARG A 136 -10.10 7.88 -17.74
C ARG A 136 -11.11 6.97 -17.06
N SER A 137 -12.16 6.58 -17.77
CA SER A 137 -13.10 5.57 -17.30
C SER A 137 -12.44 4.19 -17.34
N VAL A 138 -12.32 3.56 -16.18
CA VAL A 138 -11.86 2.19 -16.00
C VAL A 138 -13.06 1.33 -15.66
N SER A 139 -13.32 0.33 -16.49
CA SER A 139 -14.35 -0.68 -16.23
C SER A 139 -13.68 -1.95 -15.75
N SER A 140 -14.07 -2.44 -14.58
CA SER A 140 -13.56 -3.69 -14.03
C SER A 140 -14.67 -4.42 -13.30
N PRO A 141 -14.86 -5.73 -13.54
CA PRO A 141 -15.80 -6.54 -12.76
C PRO A 141 -15.28 -6.83 -11.33
N GLY A 142 -14.09 -6.35 -10.97
CA GLY A 142 -13.52 -6.58 -9.64
C GLY A 142 -12.26 -5.75 -9.35
N ARG A 143 -11.48 -6.21 -8.37
CA ARG A 143 -10.28 -5.51 -7.87
C ARG A 143 -9.20 -5.41 -8.94
N ILE A 144 -8.62 -4.22 -9.06
CA ILE A 144 -7.47 -3.95 -9.93
C ILE A 144 -6.22 -4.01 -9.08
N ARG A 145 -5.27 -4.86 -9.45
CA ARG A 145 -4.04 -5.11 -8.68
C ARG A 145 -2.85 -4.96 -9.61
N ILE A 146 -2.03 -3.94 -9.35
CA ILE A 146 -0.83 -3.64 -10.12
C ILE A 146 0.37 -4.02 -9.24
N GLY A 147 1.04 -5.10 -9.64
CA GLY A 147 2.23 -5.61 -8.95
C GLY A 147 3.47 -4.73 -9.13
N THR A 148 4.56 -5.19 -8.54
CA THR A 148 5.85 -4.51 -8.55
C THR A 148 6.56 -4.65 -9.89
N GLU A 149 7.14 -3.58 -10.43
CA GLU A 149 7.98 -3.63 -11.64
C GLU A 149 9.43 -3.29 -11.35
N ASP A 150 9.63 -2.21 -10.58
CA ASP A 150 10.94 -1.71 -10.20
C ASP A 150 11.09 -1.63 -8.69
N ALA A 151 12.34 -1.77 -8.24
CA ALA A 151 12.71 -1.59 -6.85
C ALA A 151 13.61 -0.35 -6.70
N PHE A 152 13.41 0.39 -5.63
CA PHE A 152 14.06 1.67 -5.38
C PHE A 152 14.63 1.68 -3.98
N SER A 153 15.76 2.35 -3.78
CA SER A 153 16.22 2.67 -2.43
C SER A 153 15.23 3.63 -1.74
N PRO A 154 15.19 3.68 -0.40
CA PRO A 154 14.36 4.64 0.33
C PRO A 154 14.62 6.09 -0.07
N GLY A 155 15.89 6.44 -0.36
CA GLY A 155 16.25 7.78 -0.82
C GLY A 155 15.73 8.12 -2.21
N GLU A 156 15.70 7.14 -3.13
CA GLU A 156 15.11 7.32 -4.46
C GLU A 156 13.59 7.46 -4.37
N LEU A 157 12.93 6.62 -3.57
CA LEU A 157 11.49 6.72 -3.34
C LEU A 157 11.09 8.10 -2.81
N ARG A 158 11.87 8.69 -1.89
CA ARG A 158 11.58 10.03 -1.37
C ARG A 158 11.77 11.13 -2.42
N ARG A 159 12.79 11.03 -3.27
CA ARG A 159 13.09 12.06 -4.27
C ARG A 159 12.15 12.00 -5.47
N ALA A 160 11.76 10.79 -5.88
CA ALA A 160 10.96 10.53 -7.07
C ALA A 160 9.52 10.08 -6.72
N SER A 161 9.04 10.33 -5.49
CA SER A 161 7.73 9.85 -5.03
C SER A 161 6.59 10.27 -5.97
N ARG A 162 6.64 11.51 -6.47
CA ARG A 162 5.64 12.04 -7.41
C ARG A 162 5.65 11.30 -8.74
N GLU A 163 6.81 11.14 -9.36
CA GLU A 163 6.96 10.44 -10.66
C GLU A 163 6.53 8.97 -10.53
N ILE A 164 6.95 8.29 -9.46
CA ILE A 164 6.57 6.91 -9.17
C ILE A 164 5.06 6.79 -8.97
N ALA A 165 4.46 7.71 -8.21
CA ALA A 165 3.02 7.74 -7.98
C ALA A 165 2.23 7.96 -9.28
N GLU A 166 2.69 8.87 -10.14
CA GLU A 166 2.09 9.09 -11.47
C GLU A 166 2.15 7.84 -12.34
N GLY A 167 3.28 7.14 -12.36
CA GLY A 167 3.42 5.86 -13.06
C GLY A 167 2.47 4.79 -12.54
N LEU A 168 2.35 4.65 -11.22
CA LEU A 168 1.42 3.71 -10.58
C LEU A 168 -0.05 4.03 -10.92
N VAL A 169 -0.45 5.30 -10.84
CA VAL A 169 -1.82 5.74 -11.16
C VAL A 169 -2.12 5.59 -12.65
N ALA A 170 -1.15 5.89 -13.53
CA ALA A 170 -1.31 5.69 -14.97
C ALA A 170 -1.55 4.22 -15.31
N ARG A 171 -0.91 3.28 -14.59
CA ARG A 171 -1.13 1.84 -14.75
C ARG A 171 -2.51 1.41 -14.23
N LEU A 172 -3.01 2.00 -13.14
CA LEU A 172 -4.42 1.78 -12.72
C LEU A 172 -5.42 2.27 -13.77
N ALA A 173 -5.12 3.36 -14.47
CA ALA A 173 -5.95 3.95 -15.51
C ALA A 173 -5.79 3.29 -16.89
N ALA A 174 -4.89 2.31 -17.02
CA ALA A 174 -4.68 1.59 -18.26
C ALA A 174 -5.85 0.62 -18.52
N PRO A 175 -6.24 0.40 -19.79
CA PRO A 175 -7.23 -0.63 -20.12
C PRO A 175 -6.81 -1.99 -19.56
N LEU A 176 -7.70 -2.62 -18.80
CA LEU A 176 -7.53 -4.02 -18.39
C LEU A 176 -7.81 -4.88 -19.63
N GLY A 177 -6.74 -5.44 -20.21
CA GLY A 177 -6.82 -6.32 -21.37
C GLY A 177 -7.40 -7.69 -21.04
#